data_AF-Q0ADC0-F1
#
_entry.id   AF-Q0ADC0-F1
#
_cell.length_a   1.000
_cell.length_b   1.000
_cell.length_c   1.000
_cell.angle_alpha   90.00
_cell.angle_beta   90.00
_cell.angle_gamma   90.00
#
_symmetry.space_group_name_H-M   'P 1'
#
loop_
_entity.id
_entity.type
_entity.pdbx_description
1 polymer ?
#
loop_
_entity_poly.entity_id
_entity_poly.type
_entity_poly.pdbx_seq_one_letter_code
_entity_poly.pdbx_strand_id
1 'polypeptide(L)' 'MRMLFAAHGIGLIKLDAENPTESQVLIPARERDEIDWDMANRLATENRDFLDYVKLVKQFYQTGEARPMDWDVHEEKD' A
#
# COMPACT_ATOMS: atom_id res chain seq x y z
N MET A 1 0.93 20.94 14.55
CA MET A 1 1.19 19.73 13.72
C MET A 1 2.64 19.24 13.84
N ARG A 2 3.20 19.10 15.06
CA ARG A 2 4.55 18.49 15.26
C ARG A 2 4.54 17.27 16.19
N MET A 3 3.48 17.08 16.99
CA MET A 3 3.46 16.07 18.06
C MET A 3 2.95 14.67 17.65
N LEU A 4 2.23 14.50 16.53
CA LEU A 4 1.79 13.17 16.07
C LEU A 4 2.92 12.35 15.42
N PHE A 5 3.88 13.03 14.78
CA PHE A 5 5.02 12.41 14.10
C PHE A 5 5.99 11.72 15.08
N ALA A 6 6.34 12.41 16.17
CA ALA A 6 7.38 11.95 17.10
C ALA A 6 7.01 10.65 17.86
N ALA A 7 5.72 10.33 18.01
CA ALA A 7 5.27 9.18 18.80
C ALA A 7 4.79 7.98 17.96
N HIS A 8 4.30 8.17 16.72
CA HIS A 8 3.62 7.10 15.97
C HIS A 8 4.22 6.78 14.60
N GLY A 9 5.18 7.59 14.10
CA GLY A 9 5.84 7.32 12.82
C GLY A 9 4.94 7.50 11.58
N ILE A 10 3.87 8.29 11.69
CA ILE A 10 2.92 8.55 10.61
C ILE A 10 3.52 9.55 9.61
N GLY A 11 3.52 9.19 8.33
CA GLY A 11 3.94 10.06 7.22
C GLY A 11 2.83 10.98 6.71
N LEU A 12 3.19 11.94 5.86
CA LEU A 12 2.28 12.85 5.19
C LEU A 12 2.58 12.89 3.70
N ILE A 13 1.58 12.57 2.88
CA ILE A 13 1.64 12.65 1.43
C ILE A 13 0.62 13.69 0.98
N LYS A 14 1.07 14.62 0.13
CA LYS A 14 0.21 15.56 -0.58
C LYS A 14 -0.04 14.99 -1.97
N LEU A 15 -1.28 14.60 -2.23
CA LEU A 15 -1.69 14.12 -3.55
C LEU A 15 -2.11 15.30 -4.42
N ASP A 16 -1.64 15.30 -5.67
CA ASP A 16 -2.15 16.16 -6.72
C ASP A 16 -3.09 15.34 -7.60
N ALA A 17 -4.38 15.70 -7.59
CA ALA A 17 -5.42 14.95 -8.30
C ALA A 17 -5.41 15.21 -9.81
N GLU A 18 -4.89 16.37 -10.25
CA GLU A 18 -4.84 16.74 -11.66
C GLU A 18 -3.58 16.17 -12.32
N ASN A 19 -2.48 16.13 -11.59
CA ASN A 19 -1.22 15.55 -12.06
C ASN A 19 -0.60 14.61 -11.02
N PRO A 20 -0.96 13.32 -11.00
CA PRO A 20 -0.51 12.38 -9.98
C PRO A 20 1.02 12.30 -9.82
N THR A 21 1.80 12.52 -10.88
CA THR A 21 3.28 12.49 -10.83
C THR A 21 3.87 13.66 -10.05
N GLU A 22 3.10 14.74 -9.84
CA GLU A 22 3.50 15.91 -9.04
C GLU A 22 3.09 15.77 -7.56
N SER A 23 2.54 14.62 -7.16
CA SER A 23 2.29 14.31 -5.75
C SER A 23 3.60 14.24 -4.95
N GLN A 24 3.57 14.67 -3.69
CA GLN A 24 4.78 14.82 -2.88
C GLN A 24 4.66 14.15 -1.51
N VAL A 25 5.72 13.44 -1.11
CA VAL A 25 5.90 13.00 0.27
C VAL A 25 6.45 14.17 1.07
N LEU A 26 5.60 14.81 1.89
CA LEU A 26 5.99 15.95 2.73
C LEU A 26 6.71 15.51 3.99
N ILE A 27 6.32 14.36 4.56
CA ILE A 27 6.95 13.75 5.72
C ILE A 27 6.99 12.23 5.47
N PRO A 28 8.17 11.60 5.43
CA PRO A 28 8.24 10.15 5.28
C PRO A 28 7.67 9.47 6.54
N ALA A 29 6.91 8.40 6.35
CA ALA A 29 6.52 7.52 7.45
C ALA A 29 7.76 6.78 7.96
N ARG A 30 7.74 6.38 9.24
CA ARG A 30 8.78 5.52 9.78
C ARG A 30 8.51 4.08 9.33
N GLU A 31 9.46 3.51 8.60
CA GLU A 31 9.43 2.08 8.27
C GLU A 31 9.59 1.23 9.54
N ARG A 32 8.89 0.11 9.56
CA ARG A 32 8.98 -0.90 10.61
C ARG A 32 9.28 -2.24 9.94
N ASP A 33 10.19 -3.01 10.53
CA ASP A 33 10.56 -4.34 10.04
C ASP A 33 9.44 -5.37 10.24
N GLU A 34 8.54 -5.08 11.20
CA GLU A 34 7.43 -5.95 11.58
C GLU A 34 6.08 -5.35 11.18
N ILE A 35 5.19 -6.21 10.71
CA ILE A 35 3.80 -5.87 10.40
C ILE A 35 3.00 -5.81 11.71
N ASP A 36 2.24 -4.74 11.90
CA ASP A 36 1.22 -4.65 12.94
C ASP A 36 0.01 -5.51 12.54
N TRP A 37 0.03 -6.77 12.95
CA TRP A 37 -1.01 -7.74 12.59
C TRP A 37 -2.38 -7.40 13.18
N ASP A 38 -2.44 -6.73 14.33
CA ASP A 38 -3.71 -6.32 14.94
C ASP A 38 -4.40 -5.26 14.07
N MET A 39 -3.64 -4.27 13.60
CA MET A 39 -4.15 -3.28 12.65
C MET A 39 -4.53 -3.93 11.30
N ALA A 40 -3.70 -4.82 10.77
CA ALA A 40 -3.98 -5.52 9.51
C ALA A 40 -5.27 -6.35 9.59
N ASN A 41 -5.49 -7.09 10.68
CA ASN A 41 -6.71 -7.87 10.90
C ASN A 41 -7.95 -6.98 10.98
N ARG A 42 -7.83 -5.83 11.67
CA ARG A 42 -8.90 -4.84 11.74
C ARG A 42 -9.23 -4.30 10.36
N LEU A 43 -8.24 -3.89 9.58
CA LEU A 43 -8.42 -3.38 8.21
C LEU A 43 -9.04 -4.44 7.28
N ALA A 44 -8.63 -5.70 7.40
CA ALA A 44 -9.20 -6.79 6.61
C ALA A 44 -10.68 -7.06 6.95
N THR A 45 -11.11 -6.71 8.16
CA THR A 45 -12.51 -6.82 8.58
C THR A 45 -13.33 -5.62 8.11
N GLU A 46 -12.76 -4.41 8.17
CA GLU A 46 -13.45 -3.17 7.84
C GLU A 46 -13.44 -2.84 6.33
N ASN A 47 -12.45 -3.31 5.59
CA ASN A 47 -12.24 -3.00 4.17
C ASN A 47 -12.04 -4.29 3.35
N ARG A 48 -13.02 -4.57 2.48
CA ARG A 48 -13.00 -5.76 1.62
C ARG A 48 -11.85 -5.75 0.62
N ASP A 49 -11.53 -4.59 0.06
CA ASP A 49 -10.45 -4.43 -0.92
C ASP A 49 -9.10 -4.76 -0.28
N PHE A 50 -8.90 -4.37 0.98
CA PHE A 50 -7.70 -4.74 1.74
C PHE A 50 -7.61 -6.24 1.99
N LEU A 51 -8.73 -6.89 2.34
CA LEU A 51 -8.76 -8.35 2.48
C LEU A 51 -8.41 -9.06 1.17
N ASP A 52 -8.95 -8.58 0.05
CA ASP A 52 -8.67 -9.16 -1.26
C ASP A 52 -7.21 -8.93 -1.67
N TYR A 53 -6.63 -7.77 -1.37
CA TYR A 53 -5.20 -7.52 -1.49
C TYR A 53 -4.35 -8.53 -0.70
N VAL A 54 -4.66 -8.79 0.58
CA VAL A 54 -3.91 -9.78 1.39
C VAL A 54 -3.98 -11.19 0.78
N LYS A 55 -5.12 -11.57 0.19
CA LYS A 55 -5.24 -12.85 -0.54
C LYS A 55 -4.36 -12.89 -1.79
N LEU A 56 -4.27 -11.79 -2.52
CA LEU A 56 -3.40 -11.67 -3.70
C LEU A 56 -1.93 -11.84 -3.31
N VAL A 57 -1.50 -11.16 -2.24
CA VAL A 57 -0.14 -11.31 -1.69
C VAL A 57 0.13 -12.77 -1.35
N LYS A 58 -0.79 -13.44 -0.64
CA LYS A 58 -0.67 -14.87 -0.31
C LYS A 58 -0.55 -15.74 -1.57
N GLN A 59 -1.39 -15.52 -2.58
CA GLN A 59 -1.35 -16.26 -3.84
C GLN A 59 0.01 -16.09 -4.50
N PHE A 60 0.51 -14.86 -4.62
CA PHE A 60 1.81 -14.56 -5.19
C PHE A 60 2.95 -15.30 -4.48
N TYR A 61 2.97 -15.30 -3.14
CA TYR A 61 3.98 -16.05 -2.39
C TYR A 61 3.91 -17.58 -2.59
N GLN A 62 2.73 -18.11 -2.93
CA GLN A 62 2.53 -19.55 -3.13
C GLN A 62 2.83 -19.99 -4.57
N THR A 63 2.51 -19.16 -5.56
CA THR A 63 2.61 -19.53 -6.98
C THR A 63 3.77 -18.86 -7.70
N GLY A 64 4.27 -17.73 -7.19
CA GLY A 64 5.24 -16.87 -7.87
C GLY A 64 4.65 -16.05 -9.02
N GLU A 65 3.35 -16.16 -9.28
CA GLU A 65 2.69 -15.51 -10.41
C GLU A 65 2.01 -14.21 -9.97
N ALA A 66 2.49 -13.09 -10.50
CA ALA A 66 1.79 -11.82 -10.38
C ALA A 66 0.60 -11.80 -11.37
N ARG A 67 -0.54 -11.22 -10.97
CA ARG A 67 -1.68 -11.06 -11.88
C ARG A 67 -1.41 -9.93 -12.86
N PRO A 68 -1.23 -10.18 -14.17
CA PRO A 68 -0.84 -9.15 -15.12
C PRO A 68 -1.89 -8.05 -15.28
N MET A 69 -3.17 -8.41 -15.10
CA MET A 69 -4.31 -7.49 -15.18
C MET A 69 -4.28 -6.39 -14.11
N ASP A 70 -3.60 -6.60 -12.97
CA ASP A 70 -3.56 -5.63 -11.88
C ASP A 70 -2.44 -4.58 -12.08
N TRP A 71 -1.59 -4.72 -13.11
CA TRP A 71 -0.33 -3.98 -13.22
C TRP A 71 -0.15 -3.15 -14.51
N ASP A 72 -1.21 -2.83 -15.25
CA ASP A 72 -1.12 -2.10 -16.54
C ASP A 72 0.03 -2.60 -17.44
N VAL A 73 0.27 -3.92 -17.42
CA VAL A 73 1.31 -4.52 -18.25
C VAL A 73 0.77 -4.53 -19.69
N HIS A 74 1.29 -3.63 -20.52
CA HIS A 74 1.02 -3.67 -21.95
C HIS A 74 1.51 -5.03 -22.49
N GLU A 75 0.58 -5.89 -22.92
CA GLU A 75 0.94 -7.08 -23.69
C GLU A 75 1.62 -6.61 -24.98
N GLU A 76 2.94 -6.82 -25.08
CA GLU A 76 3.64 -6.71 -26.36
C GLU A 76 3.05 -7.78 -27.28
N LYS A 77 2.23 -7.33 -28.24
CA LYS A 77 1.79 -8.16 -29.35
C LYS A 77 2.93 -8.26 -30.35
N ASP A 78 3.58 -9.42 -30.37
CA ASP A 78 4.38 -9.91 -31.51
C ASP A 78 3.53 -10.05 -32.78
#